data_AF-A0A0U1L0N8-F1
#
_entry.id   AF-A0A0U1L0N8-F1
#
_cell.length_a   1.000
_cell.length_b   1.000
_cell.length_c   1.000
_cell.angle_alpha   90.00
_cell.angle_beta   90.00
_cell.angle_gamma   90.00
#
_symmetry.space_group_name_H-M   'P 1'
#
loop_
_entity.id
_entity.type
_entity.pdbx_description
1 polymer ?
#
loop_
_entity_poly.entity_id
_entity_poly.type
_entity_poly.pdbx_seq_one_letter_code
_entity_poly.pdbx_strand_id
1 'polypeptide(L)'
;MEGVSTLLKVYADYVILVRRGSVDQRQEFRVRQRSHSRYVTPYGTMEISIQTTRLAITRAEDNSQVTGIHIEYELEIDGQWQSTNKLAVLIQGDKKNGH
;
A
#
# COMPACT_ATOMS: atom_id res chain seq x y z
N MET A 1 6.73 -12.77 -7.27
CA MET A 1 5.98 -13.16 -6.07
C MET A 1 4.84 -14.08 -6.50
N GLU A 2 5.16 -15.32 -6.86
CA GLU A 2 4.14 -16.29 -7.25
C GLU A 2 3.30 -16.64 -6.01
N GLY A 3 1.97 -16.70 -6.17
CA GLY A 3 1.06 -17.04 -5.08
C GLY A 3 0.73 -15.94 -4.07
N VAL A 4 1.01 -14.65 -4.34
CA VAL A 4 0.51 -13.53 -3.54
C VAL A 4 -0.47 -12.68 -4.35
N SER A 5 -1.70 -12.58 -3.88
CA SER A 5 -2.67 -11.60 -4.36
C SER A 5 -2.50 -10.29 -3.60
N THR A 6 -2.48 -9.17 -4.31
CA THR A 6 -2.35 -7.83 -3.74
C THR A 6 -3.57 -6.99 -4.09
N LEU A 7 -4.23 -6.44 -3.07
CA LEU A 7 -5.37 -5.53 -3.20
C LEU A 7 -5.04 -4.20 -2.53
N LEU A 8 -5.19 -3.10 -3.27
CA LEU A 8 -5.16 -1.75 -2.74
C LEU A 8 -6.59 -1.22 -2.64
N LYS A 9 -7.02 -0.88 -1.43
CA LYS A 9 -8.28 -0.17 -1.17
C LYS A 9 -7.96 1.30 -0.99
N VAL A 10 -8.52 2.15 -1.84
CA VAL A 10 -8.26 3.57 -1.85
C VAL A 10 -9.49 4.29 -1.29
N TYR A 11 -9.30 5.00 -0.19
CA TYR A 11 -10.33 5.85 0.43
C TYR A 11 -9.99 7.33 0.19
N ALA A 12 -10.77 8.24 0.76
CA ALA A 12 -10.56 9.67 0.59
C ALA A 12 -9.22 10.13 1.18
N ASP A 13 -8.85 9.62 2.35
CA ASP A 13 -7.73 10.11 3.17
C ASP A 13 -6.74 9.03 3.62
N TYR A 14 -6.98 7.77 3.25
CA TYR A 14 -6.09 6.65 3.57
C TYR A 14 -6.13 5.56 2.48
N VAL A 15 -5.11 4.71 2.49
CA VAL A 15 -5.00 3.54 1.61
C VAL A 15 -4.76 2.30 2.45
N ILE A 16 -5.41 1.19 2.10
CA ILE A 16 -5.13 -0.11 2.71
C ILE A 16 -4.54 -1.05 1.67
N LEU A 17 -3.36 -1.58 1.97
CA LEU A 17 -2.76 -2.72 1.28
C LEU A 17 -3.19 -4.02 1.96
N VAL A 18 -3.75 -4.93 1.18
CA VAL A 18 -4.02 -6.31 1.61
C VAL A 18 -3.22 -7.24 0.73
N ARG A 19 -2.40 -8.09 1.35
CA ARG A 19 -1.72 -9.21 0.70
C ARG A 19 -2.27 -10.51 1.26
N ARG A 20 -2.58 -11.47 0.39
CA ARG A 20 -3.04 -12.81 0.78
C ARG A 20 -2.33 -13.86 -0.07
N GLY A 21 -2.00 -15.00 0.54
CA GLY A 21 -1.35 -16.14 -0.11
C GLY A 21 -0.11 -16.56 0.68
N SER A 22 1.04 -16.71 0.00
CA SER A 22 2.32 -16.99 0.67
C SER A 22 2.81 -15.84 1.57
N VAL A 23 2.18 -14.68 1.48
CA VAL A 23 2.29 -13.58 2.44
C VAL A 23 0.88 -13.14 2.82
N ASP A 24 0.63 -13.03 4.12
CA ASP A 24 -0.58 -12.40 4.65
C ASP A 24 -0.23 -11.10 5.38
N GLN A 25 -0.82 -10.00 4.94
CA GLN A 25 -0.60 -8.69 5.53
C GLN A 25 -1.80 -7.79 5.27
N ARG A 26 -2.19 -7.00 6.27
CA ARG A 26 -3.09 -5.85 6.10
C ARG A 26 -2.41 -4.61 6.66
N GLN A 27 -2.07 -3.68 5.79
CA GLN A 27 -1.34 -2.47 6.13
C GLN A 27 -2.17 -1.23 5.77
N GLU A 28 -2.35 -0.34 6.74
CA GLU A 28 -3.01 0.94 6.53
C GLU A 28 -1.96 2.05 6.38
N PHE A 29 -2.14 2.92 5.39
CA PHE A 29 -1.33 4.10 5.18
C PHE A 29 -2.21 5.33 5.39
N ARG A 30 -1.93 6.07 6.45
CA ARG A 30 -2.67 7.29 6.82
C ARG A 30 -1.71 8.32 7.39
N VAL A 31 -1.70 9.50 6.79
CA VAL A 31 -0.71 10.55 7.09
C VAL A 31 -0.75 10.92 8.57
N ARG A 32 0.43 11.06 9.18
CA ARG A 32 0.61 11.37 10.62
C ARG A 32 0.05 10.33 11.58
N GLN A 33 -0.34 9.15 11.10
CA GLN A 33 -0.71 8.03 11.96
C GLN A 33 0.30 6.90 11.81
N ARG A 34 0.60 6.28 12.95
CA ARG A 34 1.39 5.06 13.01
C ARG A 34 0.45 3.86 12.95
N SER A 35 0.70 2.96 12.01
CA SER A 35 -0.11 1.76 11.83
C SER A 35 0.74 0.53 12.08
N HIS A 36 0.17 -0.41 12.84
CA HIS A 36 0.79 -1.68 13.17
C HIS A 36 0.13 -2.80 12.37
N SER A 37 0.93 -3.68 11.81
CA SER A 37 0.45 -4.86 11.10
C SER A 37 1.36 -6.05 11.33
N ARG A 38 0.85 -7.25 11.04
CA ARG A 38 1.66 -8.46 11.02
C ARG A 38 2.00 -8.80 9.58
N TYR A 39 3.26 -9.15 9.34
CA TYR A 39 3.73 -9.70 8.08
C TYR A 39 3.92 -11.20 8.27
N VAL A 40 2.94 -11.98 7.81
CA VAL A 40 2.91 -13.43 8.02
C VAL A 40 3.45 -14.12 6.78
N THR A 41 4.46 -14.97 6.97
CA THR A 41 5.03 -15.86 5.96
C THR A 41 5.05 -17.30 6.48
N PRO A 42 5.26 -18.31 5.62
CA PRO A 42 5.49 -19.68 6.07
C PRO A 42 6.68 -19.85 7.03
N TYR A 43 7.63 -18.91 7.03
CA TYR A 43 8.85 -18.98 7.84
C TYR A 43 8.73 -18.24 9.18
N GLY A 44 7.62 -17.54 9.42
CA GLY A 44 7.44 -16.76 10.63
C GLY A 44 6.58 -15.52 10.42
N THR A 45 6.29 -14.85 11.53
CA THR A 45 5.55 -13.60 11.58
C THR A 45 6.46 -12.50 12.11
N MET A 46 6.46 -11.35 11.44
CA MET A 46 7.16 -10.15 11.90
C MET A 46 6.14 -9.08 12.28
N GLU A 47 6.42 -8.30 13.33
CA GLU A 47 5.64 -7.11 13.64
C GLU A 47 6.14 -5.94 12.82
N ILE A 48 5.26 -5.38 12.00
CA ILE A 48 5.55 -4.21 11.18
C ILE A 48 4.85 -3.00 11.79
N SER A 49 5.59 -1.91 11.92
CA SER A 49 5.03 -0.60 12.22
C SER A 49 5.41 0.38 11.12
N ILE A 50 4.44 1.16 10.67
CA ILE A 50 4.64 2.14 9.59
C ILE A 50 4.20 3.53 10.07
N GLN A 51 5.08 4.52 9.90
CA GLN A 51 4.74 5.94 10.03
C GLN A 51 4.58 6.54 8.64
N THR A 52 3.35 6.85 8.23
CA THR A 52 3.11 7.46 6.90
C THR A 52 3.40 8.96 6.95
N THR A 53 4.43 9.40 6.24
CA THR A 53 4.86 10.81 6.18
C THR A 53 4.17 11.57 5.06
N ARG A 54 3.82 10.89 3.96
CA ARG A 54 3.08 11.47 2.83
C ARG A 54 2.15 10.45 2.21
N LEU A 55 0.95 10.90 1.85
CA LEU A 55 0.02 10.17 1.00
C LEU A 55 -0.59 11.16 0.00
N ALA A 56 -0.47 10.87 -1.28
CA ALA A 56 -1.13 11.60 -2.35
C ALA A 56 -1.87 10.62 -3.25
N ILE A 57 -3.15 10.92 -3.54
CA ILE A 57 -3.99 10.13 -4.42
C ILE A 57 -4.37 11.04 -5.58
N THR A 58 -3.92 10.68 -6.79
CA THR A 58 -4.25 11.37 -8.03
C THR A 58 -5.44 10.70 -8.68
N ARG A 59 -6.38 11.50 -9.16
CA ARG A 59 -7.56 11.05 -9.89
C ARG A 59 -7.59 11.66 -11.29
N ALA A 60 -8.38 11.06 -12.17
CA ALA A 60 -8.70 11.65 -13.47
C ALA A 60 -9.41 13.00 -13.30
N GLU A 61 -9.41 13.83 -14.35
CA GLU A 61 -10.00 15.19 -14.32
C GLU A 61 -11.49 15.18 -13.96
N ASP A 62 -12.22 14.16 -14.42
CA ASP A 62 -13.63 13.92 -14.12
C ASP A 62 -13.87 13.29 -12.72
N ASN A 63 -12.80 13.09 -11.95
CA ASN A 63 -12.76 12.47 -10.63
C ASN A 63 -13.27 11.01 -10.61
N SER A 64 -13.49 10.38 -11.77
CA SER A 64 -14.13 9.06 -11.89
C SER A 64 -13.22 7.91 -11.45
N GLN A 65 -11.92 8.06 -11.66
CA GLN A 65 -10.94 6.98 -11.50
C GLN A 65 -9.68 7.47 -10.79
N VAL A 66 -9.07 6.59 -9.99
CA VAL A 66 -7.75 6.81 -9.41
C VAL A 66 -6.70 6.52 -10.50
N THR A 67 -5.82 7.48 -10.75
CA THR A 67 -4.76 7.39 -11.77
C THR A 67 -3.37 7.25 -11.14
N GLY A 68 -3.23 7.61 -9.86
CA GLY A 68 -1.97 7.50 -9.15
C GLY A 68 -2.12 7.44 -7.64
N ILE A 69 -1.21 6.72 -6.98
CA ILE A 69 -1.06 6.69 -5.52
C ILE A 69 0.42 6.85 -5.21
N HIS A 70 0.77 7.85 -4.41
CA HIS A 70 2.14 8.06 -3.92
C HIS A 70 2.14 8.03 -2.39
N ILE A 71 2.91 7.11 -1.81
CA ILE A 71 3.03 6.92 -0.37
C ILE A 71 4.49 7.01 0.02
N GLU A 72 4.81 7.85 1.00
CA GLU A 72 6.11 7.87 1.66
C GLU A 72 5.93 7.52 3.12
N TYR A 73 6.80 6.64 3.63
CA TYR A 73 6.66 6.12 4.98
C TYR A 73 7.97 5.62 5.57
N GLU A 74 8.07 5.65 6.89
CA GLU A 74 9.12 4.98 7.65
C GLU A 74 8.64 3.61 8.10
N LEU A 75 9.52 2.61 7.99
CA LEU A 75 9.26 1.22 8.34
C LEU A 75 10.08 0.85 9.57
N GLU A 76 9.39 0.30 10.56
CA GLU A 76 9.97 -0.42 11.68
C GLU A 76 9.55 -1.89 11.63
N ILE A 77 10.48 -2.78 11.95
CA ILE A 77 10.24 -4.20 12.13
C ILE A 77 10.67 -4.56 13.54
N ASP A 78 9.80 -5.21 14.30
CA ASP A 78 10.02 -5.62 15.69
C ASP A 78 10.54 -4.46 16.56
N GLY A 79 9.95 -3.27 16.37
CA GLY A 79 10.28 -2.04 17.10
C GLY A 79 11.61 -1.38 16.72
N GLN A 80 12.33 -1.90 15.73
CA GLN A 80 13.59 -1.33 15.24
C GLN A 80 13.38 -0.64 13.90
N TRP A 81 13.86 0.61 13.79
CA TRP A 81 13.80 1.35 12.53
C TRP A 81 14.62 0.65 11.45
N GLN A 82 14.02 0.44 10.29
CA GLN A 82 14.64 -0.29 9.18
C GLN A 82 14.94 0.60 7.98
N SER A 83 13.99 1.45 7.59
CA SER A 83 14.12 2.22 6.34
C SER A 83 13.07 3.32 6.17
N THR A 84 13.36 4.25 5.26
CA THR A 84 12.37 5.13 4.63
C THR A 84 12.04 4.61 3.24
N ASN A 85 10.76 4.46 2.93
CA ASN A 85 10.27 3.86 1.70
C ASN A 85 9.37 4.82 0.92
N LYS A 86 9.38 4.66 -0.41
CA LYS A 86 8.47 5.33 -1.33
C LYS A 86 7.77 4.30 -2.19
N LEU A 87 6.44 4.32 -2.18
CA LEU A 87 5.58 3.48 -3.01
C LEU A 87 4.81 4.38 -3.99
N ALA A 88 5.08 4.22 -5.27
CA ALA A 88 4.34 4.86 -6.35
C ALA A 88 3.59 3.79 -7.16
N VAL A 89 2.28 3.96 -7.29
CA VAL A 89 1.41 3.12 -8.11
C VAL A 89 0.78 4.03 -9.16
N LEU A 90 1.04 3.73 -10.44
CA LEU A 90 0.41 4.40 -11.57
C LEU A 90 -0.63 3.46 -12.16
N ILE A 91 -1.85 3.98 -12.36
CA ILE A 91 -2.98 3.22 -12.88
C ILE A 91 -3.33 3.82 -14.24
N GLN A 92 -3.21 2.99 -15.27
CA GLN A 92 -3.62 3.33 -16.64
C GLN A 92 -4.69 2.32 -17.05
N GLY A 93 -5.85 2.81 -17.47
CA GLY A 93 -6.88 1.95 -18.06
C GLY A 93 -6.44 1.49 -19.44
N ASP A 94 -6.77 0.25 -19.80
CA ASP A 94 -6.61 -0.20 -21.18
C ASP A 94 -7.54 0.63 -22.08
N LYS A 95 -6.96 1.30 -23.09
CA LYS A 95 -7.75 1.78 -24.22
C LYS A 95 -8.31 0.54 -24.91
N LYS A 96 -9.61 0.26 -24.75
CA LYS A 96 -10.31 -0.63 -25.67
C LYS A 96 -10.24 0.02 -27.05
N ASN A 97 -9.30 -0.42 -27.87
CA ASN A 97 -9.33 -0.18 -29.31
C ASN A 97 -10.55 -0.93 -29.83
N GLY A 98 -11.68 -0.22 -29.97
CA GLY A 98 -12.84 -0.74 -30.67
C GLY A 98 -12.46 -1.07 -32.11
N HIS A 99 -12.79 -2.28 -32.55
CA HIS A 99 -12.89 -2.63 -33.96
C HIS A 99 -14.05 -1.87 -34.61
#